data_AF-A0A2X3LU41-F1
#
_entry.id   AF-A0A2X3LU41-F1
#
_cell.length_a   1.000
_cell.length_b   1.000
_cell.length_c   1.000
_cell.angle_alpha   90.00
_cell.angle_beta   90.00
_cell.angle_gamma   90.00
#
_symmetry.space_group_name_H-M   'P 1'
#
loop_
_entity.id
_entity.type
_entity.pdbx_description
1 polymer ?
#
loop_
_entity_poly.entity_id
_entity_poly.type
_entity_poly.pdbx_seq_one_letter_code
_entity_poly.pdbx_strand_id
1 'polypeptide(L)'
;MTDCYTLFRDAYHLAGIEMPDFHREDDWWRNGQNLYLDNLEATGLYQVPLSAAQPGDVLLCCFGSSVPNHAAIYCGGRRAAAPYS
;
A
#
# COMPACT_ATOMS: atom_id res chain seq x y z
N MET A 1 -3.93 -17.50 -5.68
CA MET A 1 -4.54 -16.20 -6.00
C MET A 1 -3.56 -15.16 -5.50
N THR A 2 -2.94 -14.37 -6.38
CA THR A 2 -1.95 -13.36 -5.96
C THR A 2 -2.74 -12.15 -5.46
N ASP A 3 -2.79 -11.97 -4.14
CA ASP A 3 -3.41 -10.79 -3.57
C ASP A 3 -2.50 -9.56 -3.70
N CYS A 4 -3.07 -8.38 -3.42
CA CYS A 4 -2.36 -7.11 -3.55
C CYS A 4 -1.15 -6.97 -2.60
N TYR A 5 -1.11 -7.71 -1.50
CA TYR A 5 0.02 -7.71 -0.59
C TYR A 5 1.18 -8.55 -1.15
N THR A 6 0.91 -9.71 -1.73
CA THR A 6 1.93 -10.52 -2.41
C THR A 6 2.56 -9.74 -3.56
N LEU A 7 1.76 -9.04 -4.37
CA LEU A 7 2.28 -8.22 -5.48
C LEU A 7 3.15 -7.05 -4.99
N PHE A 8 2.76 -6.41 -3.89
CA PHE A 8 3.56 -5.40 -3.22
C PHE A 8 4.89 -5.96 -2.73
N ARG A 9 4.88 -7.09 -2.01
CA ARG A 9 6.09 -7.74 -1.51
C ARG A 9 7.03 -8.15 -2.65
N ASP A 10 6.50 -8.70 -3.73
CA ASP A 10 7.28 -9.10 -4.91
C ASP A 10 7.97 -7.87 -5.54
N ALA A 11 7.29 -6.72 -5.62
CA ALA A 11 7.88 -5.49 -6.14
C ALA A 11 9.06 -5.00 -5.29
N TYR A 12 8.94 -5.05 -3.96
CA TYR A 12 10.02 -4.67 -3.05
C TYR A 12 11.17 -5.69 -3.07
N HIS A 13 10.85 -6.98 -3.16
CA HIS A 13 11.85 -8.04 -3.31
C HIS A 13 12.70 -7.83 -4.58
N LEU A 14 12.07 -7.48 -5.71
CA LEU A 14 12.77 -7.13 -6.94
C LEU A 14 13.63 -5.86 -6.82
N ALA A 15 13.28 -4.95 -5.89
CA ALA A 15 14.08 -3.79 -5.55
C ALA A 15 15.19 -4.09 -4.50
N GLY A 16 15.29 -5.33 -4.03
CA GLY A 16 16.28 -5.77 -3.03
C GLY A 16 15.87 -5.49 -1.57
N ILE A 17 14.58 -5.22 -1.32
CA ILE A 17 14.02 -4.98 0.01
C ILE A 17 13.16 -6.18 0.41
N GLU A 18 13.57 -6.90 1.45
CA GLU A 18 12.79 -8.02 2.01
C GLU A 18 11.66 -7.49 2.89
N MET A 19 10.42 -7.77 2.50
CA MET A 19 9.25 -7.45 3.31
C MET A 19 8.79 -8.69 4.10
N PRO A 20 8.44 -8.52 5.38
CA PRO A 20 7.88 -9.59 6.20
C PRO A 20 6.58 -10.13 5.60
N ASP A 21 6.32 -11.42 5.82
CA ASP A 21 5.06 -12.06 5.44
C ASP A 21 4.11 -12.09 6.63
N PHE A 22 2.98 -11.40 6.52
CA PHE A 22 1.96 -11.41 7.56
C PHE A 22 0.82 -12.33 7.17
N HIS A 23 0.41 -13.15 8.14
CA HIS A 23 -0.83 -13.89 8.01
C HIS A 23 -2.01 -12.91 7.89
N ARG A 24 -2.88 -13.17 6.92
CA ARG A 24 -4.07 -12.37 6.64
C ARG A 24 -5.23 -13.32 6.42
N GLU A 25 -6.32 -13.11 7.15
CA GLU A 25 -7.58 -13.80 6.93
C GLU A 25 -8.29 -13.22 5.70
N ASP A 26 -9.12 -14.01 5.02
CA ASP A 26 -9.98 -13.49 3.97
C ASP A 26 -10.94 -12.43 4.55
N ASP A 27 -11.19 -11.34 3.81
CA ASP A 27 -12.09 -10.25 4.23
C ASP A 27 -11.71 -9.58 5.58
N TRP A 28 -10.45 -9.63 6.02
CA TRP A 28 -9.97 -9.02 7.28
C TRP A 28 -10.43 -7.56 7.51
N TRP A 29 -10.59 -6.79 6.44
CA TRP A 29 -11.06 -5.40 6.48
C TRP A 29 -12.51 -5.28 7.00
N ARG A 30 -13.33 -6.33 6.85
CA ARG A 30 -14.71 -6.37 7.40
C ARG A 30 -14.72 -6.45 8.92
N ASN A 31 -13.65 -6.98 9.51
CA ASN A 31 -13.46 -7.05 10.96
C ASN A 31 -12.84 -5.77 11.53
N GLY A 32 -12.60 -4.75 10.70
CA GLY A 32 -12.00 -3.48 11.10
C GLY A 32 -10.50 -3.55 11.39
N GLN A 33 -9.84 -4.67 11.06
CA GLN A 33 -8.39 -4.80 11.19
C GLN A 33 -7.70 -3.88 10.20
N ASN A 34 -6.53 -3.33 10.53
CA ASN A 34 -5.81 -2.40 9.67
C ASN A 34 -4.43 -2.95 9.28
N LEU A 35 -4.45 -4.09 8.57
CA LEU A 35 -3.26 -4.89 8.27
C LEU A 35 -2.08 -4.06 7.74
N TYR A 36 -2.31 -3.10 6.85
CA TYR A 36 -1.23 -2.29 6.29
C TYR A 36 -0.66 -1.30 7.30
N LEU A 37 -1.52 -0.55 7.99
CA LEU A 37 -1.07 0.49 8.92
C LEU A 37 -0.47 -0.10 10.19
N ASP A 38 -1.03 -1.21 10.68
CA ASP A 38 -0.56 -1.91 11.88
C ASP A 38 0.83 -2.54 11.67
N ASN A 39 1.21 -2.83 10.42
CA ASN A 39 2.49 -3.43 10.07
C ASN A 39 3.49 -2.47 9.42
N LEU A 40 3.24 -1.16 9.43
CA LEU A 40 4.17 -0.15 8.87
C LEU A 40 5.53 -0.19 9.57
N GLU A 41 5.53 -0.24 10.91
CA GLU A 41 6.78 -0.25 11.69
C GLU A 41 7.61 -1.51 11.40
N ALA A 42 6.95 -2.67 11.32
CA ALA A 42 7.59 -3.94 11.03
C ALA A 42 8.16 -4.03 9.59
N THR A 43 7.64 -3.21 8.67
CA THR A 43 8.10 -3.12 7.28
C THR A 43 9.11 -1.97 7.06
N GLY A 44 9.39 -1.17 8.10
CA GLY A 44 10.23 0.03 7.98
C GLY A 44 9.59 1.16 7.15
N LEU A 45 8.30 1.05 6.85
CA LEU A 45 7.56 2.06 6.09
C LEU A 45 6.99 3.13 7.02
N TYR A 46 6.81 4.33 6.48
CA TYR A 46 6.16 5.44 7.16
C TYR A 46 5.19 6.15 6.23
N GLN A 47 4.18 6.80 6.81
CA GLN A 47 3.17 7.52 6.02
C GLN A 47 3.72 8.85 5.53
N VAL A 48 3.52 9.11 4.24
CA VAL A 48 3.79 10.40 3.60
C VAL A 48 2.51 10.98 3.01
N PRO A 49 2.36 12.32 2.97
CA PRO A 49 1.24 12.92 2.26
C PRO A 49 1.34 12.60 0.76
N LEU A 50 0.20 12.43 0.10
CA LEU A 50 0.13 12.12 -1.34
C LEU A 50 0.88 13.15 -2.20
N SER A 51 0.94 14.41 -1.74
CA SER A 51 1.69 15.47 -2.42
C SER A 51 3.21 15.22 -2.47
N ALA A 52 3.74 14.38 -1.58
CA ALA A 52 5.14 14.00 -1.50
C ALA A 52 5.42 12.59 -2.04
N ALA A 53 4.40 11.89 -2.58
CA ALA A 53 4.55 10.54 -3.08
C ALA A 53 5.58 10.45 -4.23
N GLN A 54 6.49 9.49 -4.12
CA GLN A 54 7.57 9.22 -5.06
C GLN A 54 7.42 7.85 -5.71
N PRO A 55 7.90 7.66 -6.96
CA PRO A 55 7.89 6.36 -7.60
C PRO A 55 8.52 5.28 -6.68
N GLY A 56 7.78 4.20 -6.45
CA GLY A 56 8.13 3.16 -5.48
C GLY A 56 7.33 3.20 -4.18
N ASP A 57 6.65 4.31 -3.88
CA ASP A 57 5.78 4.40 -2.69
C ASP A 57 4.53 3.54 -2.83
N VAL A 58 4.02 3.06 -1.69
CA VAL A 58 2.78 2.29 -1.60
C VAL A 58 1.60 3.23 -1.44
N LEU A 59 0.62 3.11 -2.33
CA LEU A 59 -0.69 3.73 -2.20
C LEU A 59 -1.64 2.74 -1.53
N LEU A 60 -2.16 3.13 -0.39
CA LEU A 60 -3.20 2.40 0.32
C LEU A 60 -4.57 2.99 -0.06
N CYS A 61 -5.50 2.14 -0.48
CA CYS A 61 -6.86 2.54 -0.88
C CYS A 61 -7.91 1.80 -0.07
N CYS A 62 -9.01 2.50 0.21
CA CYS A 62 -10.17 1.97 0.92
C CYS A 62 -11.32 1.76 -0.06
N PHE A 63 -11.52 0.53 -0.54
CA PHE A 63 -12.65 0.18 -1.40
C PHE A 63 -13.82 -0.35 -0.57
N GLY A 64 -14.84 0.48 -0.36
CA GLY A 64 -16.05 0.07 0.38
C GLY A 64 -15.81 -0.30 1.84
N SER A 65 -14.71 0.19 2.44
CA SER A 65 -14.24 -0.13 3.79
C SER A 65 -13.77 1.15 4.49
N SER A 66 -13.85 1.19 5.83
CA SER A 66 -13.27 2.27 6.65
C SER A 66 -11.77 2.11 6.87
N VAL A 67 -11.24 0.91 6.62
CA VAL A 67 -9.81 0.59 6.68
C VAL A 67 -9.26 0.31 5.27
N PRO A 68 -7.99 0.65 4.98
CA PRO A 68 -7.38 0.35 3.69
C PRO A 68 -7.39 -1.16 3.43
N ASN A 69 -7.85 -1.59 2.27
CA ASN A 69 -7.94 -3.01 1.90
C ASN A 69 -7.20 -3.33 0.59
N HIS A 70 -6.67 -2.31 -0.09
CA HIS A 70 -5.91 -2.46 -1.32
C HIS A 70 -4.61 -1.67 -1.25
N ALA A 71 -3.54 -2.27 -1.77
CA ALA A 71 -2.23 -1.64 -1.93
C ALA A 71 -1.84 -1.64 -3.41
N ALA A 72 -1.24 -0.53 -3.86
CA ALA A 72 -0.68 -0.38 -5.19
C ALA A 72 0.69 0.29 -5.13
N ILE A 73 1.60 -0.08 -6.03
CA ILE A 73 2.88 0.62 -6.16
C ILE A 73 2.68 1.84 -7.04
N TYR A 74 3.11 3.00 -6.57
CA TYR A 74 3.13 4.21 -7.37
C TYR A 74 4.29 4.14 -8.36
N CYS A 75 4.01 3.87 -9.63
CA CYS A 75 5.06 3.76 -10.67
C CYS A 75 5.59 5.12 -11.17
N GLY A 76 5.12 6.23 -10.60
CA GLY A 76 5.38 7.56 -11.12
C GLY A 76 4.44 7.92 -12.26
N GLY A 77 3.65 8.95 -12.04
CA GLY A 77 2.87 9.64 -13.05
C GLY A 77 3.02 11.14 -12.80
N ARG A 78 2.93 11.97 -13.84
CA ARG A 78 2.82 13.42 -13.62
C ARG A 78 1.67 13.63 -12.63
N ARG A 79 1.86 14.49 -11.62
CA ARG A 79 0.74 15.12 -10.92
C ARG A 79 -0.26 15.50 -12.01
N ALA A 80 -1.44 14.88 -12.02
CA ALA A 80 -2.59 15.53 -12.61
C ALA A 80 -2.88 16.73 -11.69
N ALA A 81 -2.04 17.77 -11.80
CA ALA A 81 -2.49 19.10 -11.48
C ALA A 81 -3.67 19.30 -12.44
N ALA A 82 -4.89 19.23 -11.91
CA ALA A 82 -6.06 19.66 -12.66
C ALA A 82 -5.76 21.07 -13.17
N PRO A 83 -5.71 21.31 -14.49
CA PRO A 83 -5.53 22.66 -15.00
C PRO A 83 -6.90 23.31 -15.01
N TYR A 84 -7.43 23.69 -13.86
CA TYR A 84 -8.60 24.56 -13.79
C TYR A 84 -8.40 25.60 -12.70
N SER A 85 -7.82 26.71 -13.16
CA SER A 85 -8.13 28.10 -12.78
C SER A 85 -9.63 28.38 -12.78
#